data_AF-A0A539DQ65-F1
#
_entry.id   AF-A0A539DQ65-F1
#
_cell.length_a   1.000
_cell.length_b   1.000
_cell.length_c   1.000
_cell.angle_alpha   90.00
_cell.angle_beta   90.00
_cell.angle_gamma   90.00
#
_symmetry.space_group_name_H-M   'P 1'
#
loop_
_entity.id
_entity.type
_entity.pdbx_description
1 polymer ?
#
loop_
_entity_poly.entity_id
_entity_poly.type
_entity_poly.pdbx_seq_one_letter_code
_entity_poly.pdbx_strand_id
1 'polypeptide(L)'
;FACALFVLAGPIVRAIVGLSGGGTWLDAYLLTPGRLDALALGGLLAGLYRAPEVVSRARLKNIAGWVAAATASGLMLLQLGHWLNGFTLPGVVLGLSLVAGLSAGGLALCIEAPATSPLARMAGSRFLRFFGRYSYGIYLLHQPIQYGLRKLMDPHNRHLTMSGISLFSWQLLFGVVALGVVTLAALVTWHLWEQPFLSLKRFVPRPQGPSGSNNPS
;
A
#
# COMPACT_ATOMS: atom_id res chain seq x y z
N PHE A 1 19.55 2.49 13.52
CA PHE A 1 19.78 3.93 13.33
C PHE A 1 19.52 4.42 11.91
N ALA A 2 20.12 3.80 10.87
CA ALA A 2 19.89 4.21 9.47
C ALA A 2 18.40 4.23 9.03
N CYS A 3 17.61 3.20 9.37
CA CYS A 3 16.19 3.16 8.99
C CYS A 3 15.38 4.32 9.57
N ALA A 4 15.62 4.71 10.84
CA ALA A 4 14.90 5.81 11.48
C ALA A 4 15.14 7.16 10.77
N LEU A 5 16.34 7.36 10.23
CA LEU A 5 16.68 8.56 9.46
C LEU A 5 15.94 8.59 8.11
N PHE A 6 15.80 7.44 7.44
CA PHE A 6 15.06 7.33 6.17
C PHE A 6 13.54 7.44 6.33
N VAL A 7 12.98 7.17 7.51
CA VAL A 7 11.55 7.40 7.78
C VAL A 7 11.20 8.89 7.63
N LEU A 8 12.08 9.78 8.05
CA LEU A 8 11.87 11.23 7.95
C LEU A 8 12.23 11.78 6.56
N ALA A 9 13.14 11.13 5.84
CA ALA A 9 13.58 11.57 4.52
C ALA A 9 12.43 11.60 3.48
N GLY A 10 11.53 10.60 3.50
CA GLY A 10 10.41 10.52 2.56
C GLY A 10 9.47 11.75 2.56
N PRO A 11 8.85 12.10 3.71
CA PRO A 11 7.98 13.28 3.78
C PRO A 11 8.73 14.60 3.53
N ILE A 12 10.00 14.71 3.93
CA ILE A 12 10.83 15.89 3.66
C ILE A 12 11.05 16.06 2.15
N VAL A 13 11.43 15.00 1.43
CA VAL A 13 11.61 15.07 -0.02
C VAL A 13 10.30 15.40 -0.73
N ARG A 14 9.18 14.82 -0.30
CA ARG A 14 7.86 15.15 -0.86
C ARG A 14 7.47 16.61 -0.60
N ALA A 15 7.77 17.15 0.58
CA ALA A 15 7.54 18.55 0.90
C ALA A 15 8.42 19.48 0.05
N ILE A 16 9.71 19.17 -0.13
CA ILE A 16 10.63 19.95 -0.96
C ILE A 16 10.15 19.97 -2.41
N VAL A 17 9.81 18.80 -2.97
CA VAL A 17 9.33 18.71 -4.37
C VAL A 17 7.99 19.43 -4.53
N GLY A 18 7.04 19.23 -3.62
CA GLY A 18 5.72 19.87 -3.71
C GLY A 18 5.75 21.38 -3.47
N LEU A 19 6.68 21.89 -2.66
CA LEU A 19 6.81 23.33 -2.38
C LEU A 19 7.75 24.03 -3.35
N SER A 20 8.58 23.29 -4.10
CA SER A 20 9.32 23.87 -5.22
C SER A 20 8.32 24.32 -6.28
N GLY A 21 8.31 25.61 -6.64
CA GLY A 21 7.27 26.25 -7.47
C GLY A 21 7.08 25.68 -8.89
N GLY A 22 7.77 24.61 -9.27
CA GLY A 22 7.59 23.86 -10.51
C GLY A 22 7.28 22.36 -10.33
N GLY A 23 7.23 21.84 -9.09
CA GLY A 23 6.96 20.43 -8.82
C GLY A 23 5.46 20.15 -8.72
N THR A 24 4.99 19.14 -9.43
CA THR A 24 3.60 18.69 -9.35
C THR A 24 3.42 17.66 -8.24
N TRP A 25 2.17 17.45 -7.79
CA TRP A 25 1.84 16.35 -6.87
C TRP A 25 2.21 14.97 -7.45
N LEU A 26 2.24 14.86 -8.78
CA LEU A 26 2.61 13.65 -9.49
C LEU A 26 4.11 13.37 -9.33
N ASP A 27 4.96 14.40 -9.36
CA ASP A 27 6.41 14.26 -9.15
C ASP A 27 6.70 13.78 -7.72
N ALA A 28 6.03 14.37 -6.72
CA ALA A 28 6.12 13.92 -5.34
C ALA A 28 5.62 12.47 -5.14
N TYR A 29 4.72 11.99 -5.98
CA TYR A 29 4.16 10.63 -5.94
C TYR A 29 5.03 9.59 -6.66
N LEU A 30 5.64 9.96 -7.78
CA LEU A 30 6.41 9.09 -8.68
C LEU A 30 7.87 8.95 -8.29
N LEU A 31 8.47 9.99 -7.70
CA LEU A 31 9.88 9.97 -7.32
C LEU A 31 10.13 8.90 -6.25
N THR A 32 11.04 7.97 -6.56
CA THR A 32 11.45 6.87 -5.66
C THR A 32 11.86 7.33 -4.26
N PRO A 33 12.60 8.45 -4.09
CA PRO A 33 12.90 9.01 -2.77
C PRO A 33 11.66 9.31 -1.92
N GLY A 34 10.57 9.73 -2.58
CA GLY A 34 9.27 9.97 -1.97
C GLY A 34 8.52 8.69 -1.57
N ARG A 35 9.14 7.52 -1.61
CA ARG A 35 8.60 6.24 -1.11
C ARG A 35 9.48 5.55 -0.08
N LEU A 36 10.67 6.11 0.19
CA LEU A 36 11.66 5.49 1.07
C LEU A 36 11.18 5.38 2.52
N ASP A 37 10.27 6.26 2.96
CA ASP A 37 9.72 6.21 4.32
C ASP A 37 8.92 4.92 4.58
N ALA A 38 8.17 4.43 3.58
CA ALA A 38 7.43 3.17 3.71
C ALA A 38 8.38 1.96 3.82
N LEU A 39 9.43 1.92 3.00
CA LEU A 39 10.44 0.86 3.05
C LEU A 39 11.23 0.91 4.36
N ALA A 40 11.59 2.12 4.81
CA ALA A 40 12.31 2.35 6.05
C ALA A 40 11.48 1.97 7.27
N LEU A 41 10.17 2.27 7.29
CA LEU A 41 9.25 1.83 8.34
C LEU A 41 9.12 0.31 8.39
N GLY A 42 8.97 -0.35 7.23
CA GLY A 42 8.95 -1.81 7.15
C GLY A 42 10.25 -2.45 7.64
N GLY A 43 11.39 -1.90 7.23
CA GLY A 43 12.72 -2.36 7.66
C GLY A 43 12.99 -2.12 9.14
N LEU A 44 12.58 -0.97 9.68
CA LEU A 44 12.65 -0.65 11.10
C LEU A 44 11.82 -1.65 11.91
N LEU A 45 10.58 -1.91 11.49
CA LEU A 45 9.71 -2.88 12.14
C LEU A 45 10.35 -4.28 12.13
N ALA A 46 10.84 -4.73 10.97
CA ALA A 46 11.50 -6.03 10.86
C ALA A 46 12.76 -6.14 11.75
N GLY A 47 13.54 -5.06 11.87
CA GLY A 47 14.68 -4.99 12.78
C GLY A 47 14.27 -5.09 14.25
N LEU A 48 13.26 -4.32 14.67
CA LEU A 48 12.73 -4.36 16.04
C LEU A 48 12.16 -5.73 16.42
N TYR A 49 11.52 -6.44 15.48
CA TYR A 49 11.04 -7.80 15.71
C TYR A 49 12.16 -8.85 15.85
N ARG A 50 13.34 -8.58 15.27
CA ARG A 50 14.52 -9.46 15.36
C ARG A 50 15.42 -9.15 16.55
N ALA A 51 15.20 -8.03 17.23
CA ALA A 51 16.01 -7.53 18.34
C ALA A 51 15.15 -7.31 19.62
N PRO A 52 14.60 -8.39 20.22
CA PRO A 52 13.73 -8.30 21.39
C PRO A 52 14.40 -7.67 22.63
N GLU A 53 15.73 -7.67 22.69
CA GLU A 53 16.53 -7.00 23.71
C GLU A 53 16.42 -5.47 23.69
N VAL A 54 16.05 -4.87 22.56
CA VAL A 54 15.90 -3.41 22.41
C VAL A 54 14.48 -2.97 22.79
N VAL A 55 13.46 -3.68 22.31
CA VAL A 55 12.05 -3.39 22.62
C VAL A 55 11.28 -4.71 22.76
N SER A 56 10.57 -4.86 23.89
CA SER A 56 9.72 -6.02 24.10
C SER A 56 8.55 -6.05 23.10
N ARG A 57 8.15 -7.25 22.67
CA ARG A 57 7.05 -7.44 21.71
C ARG A 57 5.74 -6.81 22.18
N ALA A 58 5.45 -6.90 23.48
CA ALA A 58 4.27 -6.28 24.09
C ALA A 58 4.28 -4.75 23.93
N ARG A 59 5.43 -4.11 24.17
CA ARG A 59 5.58 -2.66 23.98
C ARG A 59 5.47 -2.28 22.50
N LEU A 60 6.08 -3.07 21.61
CA LEU A 60 6.01 -2.86 20.17
C LEU A 60 4.57 -2.96 19.65
N LYS A 61 3.80 -3.95 20.11
CA LYS A 61 2.37 -4.10 19.80
C LYS A 61 1.57 -2.88 20.26
N ASN A 62 1.80 -2.39 21.47
CA ASN A 62 1.08 -1.21 21.98
C ASN A 62 1.42 0.05 21.17
N ILE A 63 2.71 0.27 20.87
CA ILE A 63 3.14 1.39 20.02
C ILE A 63 2.52 1.26 18.62
N ALA A 64 2.55 0.07 18.02
CA ALA A 64 1.96 -0.19 16.72
C ALA A 64 0.44 0.05 16.70
N GLY A 65 -0.27 -0.30 17.78
CA GLY A 65 -1.68 0.01 17.96
C GLY A 65 -1.97 1.50 17.93
N TRP A 66 -1.20 2.28 18.70
CA TRP A 66 -1.32 3.75 18.71
C TRP A 66 -0.95 4.38 17.37
N VAL A 67 0.12 3.90 16.72
CA VAL A 67 0.54 4.38 15.40
C VAL A 67 -0.54 4.07 14.35
N ALA A 68 -1.09 2.86 14.34
CA ALA A 68 -2.16 2.48 13.43
C ALA A 68 -3.43 3.33 13.66
N ALA A 69 -3.81 3.56 14.92
CA ALA A 69 -4.96 4.39 15.25
C ALA A 69 -4.74 5.86 14.84
N ALA A 70 -3.59 6.45 15.18
CA ALA A 70 -3.26 7.83 14.83
C ALA A 70 -3.21 8.05 13.31
N THR A 71 -2.61 7.11 12.58
CA THR A 71 -2.49 7.20 11.13
C THR A 71 -3.81 6.94 10.41
N ALA A 72 -4.66 6.01 10.90
CA ALA A 72 -6.01 5.83 10.42
C ALA A 72 -6.87 7.08 10.62
N SER A 73 -6.81 7.69 11.81
CA SER A 73 -7.51 8.95 12.10
C SER A 73 -7.02 10.08 11.20
N GLY A 74 -5.71 10.20 10.99
CA GLY A 74 -5.14 11.18 10.06
C GLY A 74 -5.65 10.99 8.63
N LEU A 75 -5.71 9.75 8.13
CA LEU A 75 -6.27 9.45 6.81
C LEU A 75 -7.75 9.80 6.71
N MET A 76 -8.53 9.50 7.75
CA MET A 76 -9.95 9.83 7.79
C MET A 76 -10.17 11.35 7.71
N LEU A 77 -9.37 12.13 8.45
CA LEU A 77 -9.40 13.60 8.40
C LEU A 77 -8.99 14.14 7.03
N LEU A 78 -7.94 13.59 6.42
CA LEU A 78 -7.53 13.97 5.07
C LEU A 78 -8.60 13.66 4.03
N GLN A 79 -9.26 12.50 4.13
CA GLN A 79 -10.35 12.15 3.21
C GLN A 79 -11.57 13.06 3.39
N LEU A 80 -11.93 13.40 4.63
CA LEU A 80 -12.97 14.39 4.88
C LEU A 80 -12.59 15.76 4.27
N GLY A 81 -11.33 16.18 4.46
CA GLY A 81 -10.80 17.40 3.85
C GLY A 81 -10.84 17.37 2.31
N HIS A 82 -10.54 16.22 1.71
CA HIS A 82 -10.60 16.01 0.27
C HIS A 82 -12.03 16.10 -0.27
N TRP A 83 -12.99 15.47 0.41
CA TRP A 83 -14.41 15.55 0.06
C TRP A 83 -14.94 16.98 0.08
N LEU A 84 -14.44 17.81 1.01
CA LEU A 84 -14.88 19.20 1.17
C LEU A 84 -14.14 20.19 0.26
N ASN A 85 -12.85 19.97 -0.04
CA ASN A 85 -11.98 20.97 -0.67
C ASN A 85 -11.26 20.50 -1.95
N GLY A 86 -11.49 19.27 -2.42
CA GLY A 86 -10.82 18.71 -3.58
C GLY A 86 -9.39 18.21 -3.29
N PHE A 87 -8.62 17.92 -4.35
CA PHE A 87 -7.25 17.39 -4.22
C PHE A 87 -6.31 18.48 -3.73
N THR A 88 -5.76 18.33 -2.52
CA THR A 88 -4.80 19.29 -1.96
C THR A 88 -3.41 18.69 -1.87
N LEU A 89 -2.38 19.49 -2.15
CA LEU A 89 -0.98 19.09 -2.07
C LEU A 89 -0.59 18.47 -0.70
N PRO A 90 -1.07 18.99 0.46
CA PRO A 90 -0.84 18.36 1.76
C PRO A 90 -1.42 16.94 1.84
N GLY A 91 -2.55 16.67 1.17
CA GLY A 91 -3.17 15.34 1.13
C GLY A 91 -2.27 14.28 0.52
N VAL A 92 -1.52 14.61 -0.54
CA VAL A 92 -0.57 13.67 -1.17
C VAL A 92 0.70 13.51 -0.33
N VAL A 93 1.24 14.63 0.17
CA VAL A 93 2.51 14.63 0.94
C VAL A 93 2.37 13.85 2.26
N LEU A 94 1.27 14.09 2.99
CA LEU A 94 0.99 13.46 4.28
C LEU A 94 0.31 12.10 4.12
N GLY A 95 -0.61 11.97 3.15
CA GLY A 95 -1.38 10.73 2.95
C GLY A 95 -0.48 9.52 2.74
N LEU A 96 0.63 9.67 1.99
CA LEU A 96 1.58 8.59 1.77
C LEU A 96 2.27 8.11 3.05
N SER A 97 2.73 9.02 3.92
CA SER A 97 3.30 8.65 5.22
C SER A 97 2.27 8.03 6.15
N LEU A 98 1.05 8.55 6.14
CA LEU A 98 -0.03 8.01 6.98
C LEU A 98 -0.40 6.58 6.53
N VAL A 99 -0.48 6.31 5.22
CA VAL A 99 -0.66 4.94 4.70
C VAL A 99 0.51 4.05 5.09
N ALA A 100 1.75 4.55 5.03
CA ALA A 100 2.92 3.78 5.43
C ALA A 100 2.87 3.39 6.92
N GLY A 101 2.53 4.34 7.80
CA GLY A 101 2.39 4.09 9.23
C GLY A 101 1.21 3.16 9.56
N LEU A 102 0.07 3.33 8.88
CA LEU A 102 -1.08 2.43 9.02
C LEU A 102 -0.73 1.01 8.60
N SER A 103 -0.01 0.85 7.48
CA SER A 103 0.41 -0.45 6.97
C SER A 103 1.40 -1.13 7.92
N ALA A 104 2.40 -0.39 8.43
CA ALA A 104 3.38 -0.92 9.36
C ALA A 104 2.75 -1.30 10.72
N GLY A 105 1.92 -0.41 11.29
CA GLY A 105 1.20 -0.67 12.53
C GLY A 105 0.20 -1.82 12.38
N GLY A 106 -0.58 -1.84 11.31
CA GLY A 106 -1.52 -2.92 10.99
C GLY A 106 -0.83 -4.27 10.81
N LEU A 107 0.33 -4.31 10.14
CA LEU A 107 1.13 -5.52 10.00
C LEU A 107 1.61 -6.04 11.36
N ALA A 108 2.14 -5.16 12.22
CA ALA A 108 2.59 -5.54 13.55
C ALA A 108 1.43 -6.08 14.41
N LEU A 109 0.25 -5.47 14.33
CA LEU A 109 -0.95 -5.96 14.99
C LEU A 109 -1.37 -7.33 14.46
N CYS A 110 -1.29 -7.58 13.16
CA CYS A 110 -1.62 -8.87 12.55
C CYS A 110 -0.65 -9.99 12.97
N ILE A 111 0.64 -9.69 13.12
CA ILE A 111 1.66 -10.67 13.53
C ILE A 111 1.42 -11.13 14.99
N GLU A 112 1.08 -10.20 15.87
CA GLU A 112 0.87 -10.45 17.30
C GLU A 112 -0.60 -10.79 17.64
N ALA A 113 -1.46 -10.88 16.64
CA ALA A 113 -2.86 -11.20 16.81
C ALA A 113 -3.04 -12.71 17.04
N PRO A 114 -3.82 -13.14 18.05
CA PRO A 114 -4.22 -14.54 18.17
C PRO A 114 -4.90 -15.03 16.89
N ALA A 115 -4.67 -16.28 16.50
CA ALA A 115 -5.28 -16.87 15.30
C ALA A 115 -6.82 -16.83 15.31
N THR A 116 -7.42 -16.81 16.49
CA THR A 116 -8.87 -16.72 16.71
C THR A 116 -9.41 -15.29 16.56
N SER A 117 -8.54 -14.27 16.56
CA SER A 117 -8.97 -12.88 16.49
C SER A 117 -9.60 -12.53 15.14
N PRO A 118 -10.58 -11.61 15.11
CA PRO A 118 -11.18 -11.13 13.86
C PRO A 118 -10.13 -10.55 12.90
N LEU A 119 -9.12 -9.86 13.42
CA LEU A 119 -8.04 -9.26 12.63
C LEU A 119 -7.22 -10.34 11.90
N ALA A 120 -6.79 -11.38 12.61
CA ALA A 120 -6.05 -12.49 12.01
C ALA A 120 -6.89 -13.25 10.98
N ARG A 121 -8.19 -13.45 11.25
CA ARG A 121 -9.12 -14.09 10.32
C ARG A 121 -9.33 -13.26 9.05
N MET A 122 -9.44 -11.94 9.17
CA MET A 122 -9.59 -11.02 8.04
C MET A 122 -8.31 -11.02 7.18
N ALA A 123 -7.15 -10.81 7.80
CA ALA A 123 -5.85 -10.79 7.12
C ALA A 123 -5.52 -12.15 6.47
N GLY A 124 -5.91 -13.25 7.11
CA GLY A 124 -5.74 -14.61 6.60
C GLY A 124 -6.80 -15.06 5.59
N SER A 125 -7.82 -14.24 5.30
CA SER A 125 -8.94 -14.63 4.43
C SER A 125 -8.46 -14.95 3.01
N ARG A 126 -9.12 -15.93 2.38
CA ARG A 126 -8.80 -16.34 1.00
C ARG A 126 -8.95 -15.16 0.03
N PHE A 127 -9.89 -14.26 0.30
CA PHE A 127 -10.12 -13.07 -0.51
C PHE A 127 -8.94 -12.09 -0.46
N LEU A 128 -8.51 -11.66 0.74
CA LEU A 128 -7.38 -10.74 0.87
C LEU A 128 -6.08 -11.36 0.32
N ARG A 129 -5.87 -12.67 0.51
CA ARG A 129 -4.71 -13.37 -0.03
C ARG A 129 -4.74 -13.46 -1.56
N PHE A 130 -5.91 -13.68 -2.15
CA PHE A 130 -6.09 -13.68 -3.61
C PHE A 130 -5.75 -12.30 -4.19
N PHE A 131 -6.40 -11.24 -3.71
CA PHE A 131 -6.13 -9.89 -4.21
C PHE A 131 -4.72 -9.42 -3.89
N GLY A 132 -4.14 -9.81 -2.75
CA GLY A 132 -2.75 -9.55 -2.42
C GLY A 132 -1.78 -10.18 -3.42
N ARG A 133 -2.02 -11.42 -3.83
CA ARG A 133 -1.19 -12.14 -4.83
C ARG A 133 -1.17 -11.43 -6.18
N TYR A 134 -2.32 -10.94 -6.64
CA TYR A 134 -2.46 -10.28 -7.95
C TYR A 134 -2.39 -8.75 -7.88
N SER A 135 -2.10 -8.18 -6.70
CA SER A 135 -2.15 -6.74 -6.44
C SER A 135 -1.25 -5.93 -7.37
N TYR A 136 -0.08 -6.46 -7.71
CA TYR A 136 0.85 -5.80 -8.62
C TYR A 136 0.29 -5.69 -10.04
N GLY A 137 -0.24 -6.78 -10.60
CA GLY A 137 -0.89 -6.77 -11.91
C GLY A 137 -2.12 -5.86 -11.94
N ILE A 138 -2.94 -5.90 -10.88
CA ILE A 138 -4.08 -4.98 -10.73
C ILE A 138 -3.61 -3.52 -10.71
N TYR A 139 -2.56 -3.20 -9.95
CA TYR A 139 -2.00 -1.86 -9.88
C TYR A 139 -1.52 -1.35 -11.23
N LEU A 140 -0.84 -2.17 -12.04
CA LEU A 140 -0.38 -1.74 -13.35
C LEU A 140 -1.54 -1.55 -14.34
N LEU A 141 -2.51 -2.45 -14.32
CA LEU A 141 -3.52 -2.54 -15.37
C LEU A 141 -4.80 -1.73 -15.08
N HIS A 142 -5.06 -1.35 -13.83
CA HIS A 142 -6.31 -0.67 -13.50
C HIS A 142 -6.50 0.67 -14.25
N GLN A 143 -5.46 1.51 -14.36
CA GLN A 143 -5.56 2.79 -15.07
C GLN A 143 -5.86 2.63 -16.58
N PRO A 144 -5.06 1.88 -17.36
CA PRO A 144 -5.31 1.73 -18.80
C PRO A 144 -6.64 1.03 -19.08
N ILE A 145 -7.01 0.03 -18.28
CA ILE A 145 -8.29 -0.68 -18.44
C ILE A 145 -9.46 0.25 -18.09
N GLN A 146 -9.37 1.02 -17.00
CA GLN A 146 -10.43 1.98 -16.65
C GLN A 146 -10.58 3.05 -17.74
N TYR A 147 -9.47 3.54 -18.31
CA TYR A 147 -9.52 4.50 -19.42
C TYR A 147 -10.22 3.90 -20.65
N GLY A 148 -9.85 2.67 -21.04
CA GLY A 148 -10.47 1.97 -22.16
C GLY A 148 -11.96 1.68 -21.92
N LEU A 149 -12.31 1.20 -20.73
CA LEU A 149 -13.70 0.93 -20.35
C LEU A 149 -14.54 2.20 -20.31
N ARG A 150 -14.01 3.33 -19.84
CA ARG A 150 -14.74 4.62 -19.88
C ARG A 150 -15.07 5.01 -21.31
N LYS A 151 -14.11 4.91 -22.24
CA LYS A 151 -14.36 5.19 -23.67
C LYS A 151 -15.39 4.26 -24.29
N LEU A 152 -15.41 2.98 -23.89
CA LEU A 152 -16.32 1.98 -24.44
C LEU A 152 -17.74 2.11 -23.89
N MET A 153 -17.87 2.24 -22.56
CA MET A 153 -19.15 2.20 -21.87
C MET A 153 -19.82 3.58 -21.79
N ASP A 154 -19.04 4.67 -21.81
CA ASP A 154 -19.56 6.03 -21.83
C ASP A 154 -18.77 6.95 -22.78
N PRO A 155 -18.83 6.70 -24.11
CA PRO A 155 -18.09 7.47 -25.11
C PRO A 155 -18.46 8.96 -25.15
N HIS A 156 -19.64 9.33 -24.66
CA HIS A 156 -20.16 10.71 -24.70
C HIS A 156 -20.12 11.39 -23.33
N ASN A 157 -19.44 10.80 -22.34
CA ASN A 157 -19.34 11.31 -20.97
C ASN A 157 -20.71 11.63 -20.33
N ARG A 158 -21.75 10.84 -20.64
CA ARG A 158 -23.11 11.00 -20.10
C ARG A 158 -23.13 10.96 -18.59
N HIS A 159 -22.20 10.25 -17.95
CA HIS A 159 -22.06 10.25 -16.49
C HIS A 159 -21.86 11.64 -15.88
N LEU A 160 -21.30 12.61 -16.62
CA LEU A 160 -21.13 13.98 -16.15
C LEU A 160 -22.46 14.75 -16.07
N THR A 161 -23.47 14.30 -16.81
CA THR A 161 -24.82 14.88 -16.81
C THR A 161 -25.79 14.14 -15.86
N MET A 162 -25.38 12.98 -15.34
CA MET A 162 -26.16 12.20 -14.39
C MET A 162 -26.01 12.75 -12.96
N SER A 163 -27.08 12.67 -12.17
CA SER A 163 -27.06 13.05 -10.76
C SER A 163 -27.88 12.09 -9.90
N GLY A 164 -27.62 12.11 -8.58
CA GLY A 164 -28.32 11.27 -7.61
C GLY A 164 -28.16 9.77 -7.86
N ILE A 165 -29.27 9.03 -7.82
CA ILE A 165 -29.31 7.56 -7.91
C ILE A 165 -28.79 7.06 -9.26
N SER A 166 -29.01 7.81 -10.34
CA SER A 166 -28.56 7.42 -11.69
C SER A 166 -27.04 7.38 -11.78
N LEU A 167 -26.36 8.41 -11.24
CA LEU A 167 -24.91 8.48 -11.16
C LEU A 167 -24.36 7.38 -10.25
N PHE A 168 -24.98 7.17 -9.08
CA PHE A 168 -24.55 6.12 -8.14
C PHE A 168 -24.63 4.72 -8.76
N SER A 169 -25.76 4.40 -9.39
CA SER A 169 -25.97 3.11 -10.06
C SER A 169 -24.97 2.89 -11.19
N TRP A 170 -24.71 3.93 -11.98
CA TRP A 170 -23.68 3.90 -13.03
C TRP A 170 -22.27 3.65 -12.46
N GLN A 171 -21.88 4.39 -11.41
CA GLN A 171 -20.57 4.22 -10.76
C GLN A 171 -20.41 2.82 -10.17
N LEU A 172 -21.47 2.26 -9.57
CA LEU A 172 -21.46 0.91 -9.03
C LEU A 172 -21.27 -0.12 -10.16
N LEU A 173 -22.04 -0.01 -11.23
CA LEU A 173 -21.91 -0.89 -12.41
C LEU A 173 -20.51 -0.80 -13.01
N PHE A 174 -20.02 0.42 -13.26
CA PHE A 174 -18.69 0.66 -13.80
C PHE A 174 -17.61 0.08 -12.87
N GLY A 175 -17.72 0.28 -11.56
CA GLY A 175 -16.79 -0.23 -10.57
C GLY A 175 -16.71 -1.76 -10.56
N VAL A 176 -17.86 -2.43 -10.61
CA VAL A 176 -17.93 -3.91 -10.68
C VAL A 176 -17.32 -4.44 -11.97
N VAL A 177 -17.67 -3.85 -13.12
CA VAL A 177 -17.13 -4.24 -14.42
C VAL A 177 -15.63 -4.00 -14.48
N ALA A 178 -15.17 -2.81 -14.08
CA ALA A 178 -13.76 -2.47 -14.06
C ALA A 178 -12.96 -3.40 -13.14
N LEU A 179 -13.46 -3.67 -11.92
CA LEU A 179 -12.80 -4.60 -11.01
C LEU A 179 -12.70 -6.01 -11.60
N GLY A 180 -13.78 -6.49 -12.22
CA GLY A 180 -13.81 -7.79 -12.89
C GLY A 180 -12.78 -7.89 -14.02
N VAL A 181 -12.82 -6.94 -14.96
CA VAL A 181 -11.92 -6.93 -16.13
C VAL A 181 -10.46 -6.78 -15.71
N VAL A 182 -10.16 -5.89 -14.76
CA VAL A 182 -8.79 -5.69 -14.25
C VAL A 182 -8.28 -6.94 -13.55
N THR A 183 -9.11 -7.59 -12.73
CA THR A 183 -8.73 -8.82 -12.03
C THR A 183 -8.46 -9.94 -13.02
N LEU A 184 -9.31 -10.11 -14.03
CA LEU A 184 -9.10 -11.09 -15.10
C LEU A 184 -7.82 -10.82 -15.88
N ALA A 185 -7.57 -9.57 -16.27
CA ALA A 185 -6.35 -9.19 -16.98
C ALA A 185 -5.10 -9.43 -16.11
N ALA A 186 -5.17 -9.13 -14.82
CA ALA A 186 -4.09 -9.41 -13.87
C ALA A 186 -3.84 -10.92 -13.70
N LEU A 187 -4.90 -11.74 -13.66
CA LEU A 187 -4.78 -13.20 -13.64
C LEU A 187 -4.10 -13.74 -14.90
N VAL A 188 -4.51 -13.27 -16.08
CA VAL A 188 -3.91 -13.67 -17.35
C VAL A 188 -2.44 -13.28 -17.39
N THR A 189 -2.13 -12.04 -17.02
CA THR A 189 -0.75 -11.53 -16.97
C THR A 189 0.10 -12.34 -15.99
N TRP A 190 -0.44 -12.67 -14.82
CA TRP A 190 0.26 -13.47 -13.82
C TRP A 190 0.64 -14.86 -14.33
N HIS A 191 -0.30 -15.58 -14.97
CA HIS A 191 -0.05 -16.94 -15.42
C HIS A 191 0.85 -16.99 -16.67
N LEU A 192 0.74 -16.01 -17.57
CA LEU A 192 1.51 -15.98 -18.82
C LEU A 192 2.91 -15.39 -18.64
N TRP A 193 3.09 -14.42 -17.75
CA TRP A 193 4.35 -13.69 -17.60
C TRP A 193 4.95 -13.90 -16.22
N GLU A 194 4.26 -13.45 -15.17
CA GLU A 194 4.87 -13.30 -13.85
C GLU A 194 5.31 -14.63 -13.24
N GLN A 195 4.49 -15.68 -13.34
CA GLN A 195 4.79 -17.00 -12.80
C GLN A 195 6.00 -17.67 -13.49
N PRO A 196 6.11 -17.69 -14.84
CA PRO A 196 7.31 -18.14 -15.52
C PRO A 196 8.59 -17.40 -15.08
N PHE A 197 8.58 -16.07 -15.05
CA PHE A 197 9.75 -15.28 -14.65
C PHE A 197 10.14 -15.53 -13.19
N LEU A 198 9.17 -15.67 -12.28
CA LEU A 198 9.44 -16.00 -10.89
C LEU A 198 10.03 -17.41 -10.73
N SER A 199 9.64 -18.36 -11.59
CA SER A 199 10.21 -19.72 -11.56
C SER A 199 11.72 -19.72 -11.86
N LEU A 200 12.22 -18.74 -12.62
CA LEU A 200 13.64 -18.59 -12.92
C LEU A 200 14.48 -18.21 -11.69
N LYS A 201 13.87 -17.65 -10.64
CA LYS A 201 14.58 -17.35 -9.38
C LYS A 201 15.14 -18.60 -8.70
N ARG A 202 14.67 -19.80 -9.03
CA ARG A 202 15.24 -21.05 -8.50
C ARG A 202 16.68 -21.30 -8.96
N PHE A 203 17.10 -20.66 -10.06
CA PHE A 203 18.45 -20.80 -10.61
C PHE A 203 19.46 -19.82 -10.01
N VAL A 204 19.00 -18.86 -9.19
CA VAL A 204 19.89 -17.90 -8.52
C VAL A 204 20.15 -18.39 -7.08
N PRO A 205 21.42 -18.67 -6.71
CA PRO A 205 21.75 -19.08 -5.35
C PRO A 205 21.28 -18.04 -4.33
N ARG A 206 20.58 -18.47 -3.28
CA ARG A 206 20.26 -17.57 -2.16
C ARG A 206 21.52 -17.43 -1.29
N PRO A 207 21.92 -16.21 -0.91
CA PRO A 207 22.95 -16.03 0.11
C PRO A 207 22.49 -16.76 1.38
N GLN A 208 23.28 -17.72 1.84
CA GLN A 208 23.06 -18.33 3.14
C GLN A 208 23.28 -17.23 4.17
N GLY A 209 22.27 -16.92 4.98
CA GLY A 209 22.45 -16.03 6.12
C GLY A 209 23.53 -16.60 7.03
N PRO A 210 24.24 -15.76 7.82
CA PRO A 210 25.34 -16.24 8.66
C PRO A 210 24.83 -17.40 9.51
N SER A 211 25.36 -18.59 9.22
CA SER A 211 25.24 -19.77 10.06
C SER A 211 25.89 -19.41 11.40
N GLY A 212 25.07 -18.93 12.33
CA GLY A 212 25.46 -18.71 13.71
C GLY A 212 25.84 -20.04 14.32
N SER A 213 27.16 -20.28 14.30
CA SER A 213 27.95 -21.27 15.02
C SER A 213 27.20 -22.03 16.13
N ASN A 214 26.84 -23.28 15.83
CA ASN A 214 26.82 -24.32 16.86
C ASN A 214 28.26 -24.44 17.38
N ASN A 215 28.52 -24.01 18.60
CA ASN A 215 29.77 -24.30 19.30
C ASN A 215 29.46 -25.43 20.32
N PRO A 216 29.91 -26.68 20.09
CA PRO A 216 29.90 -27.71 21.10
C PRO A 216 31.27 -27.78 21.80
N SER A 217 31.32 -27.38 23.07
CA SER A 217 32.13 -27.97 24.16
C SER A 217 32.13 -27.03 25.36
#